data_AF-A0A7J8VM79-F1
#
_entry.id   AF-A0A7J8VM79-F1
#
_cell.length_a   1.000
_cell.length_b   1.000
_cell.length_c   1.000
_cell.angle_alpha   90.00
_cell.angle_beta   90.00
_cell.angle_gamma   90.00
#
_symmetry.space_group_name_H-M   'P 1'
#
loop_
_entity.id
_entity.type
_entity.pdbx_description
1 polymer ?
#
loop_
_entity_poly.entity_id
_entity_poly.type
_entity_poly.pdbx_seq_one_letter_code
_entity_poly.pdbx_strand_id
1 'polypeptide(L)'
;MGDQLARGEEFEQKAEKKLSGWGLFGSKHEDAAELFDKAANCFKLAKSWDKAGSTYVKLANCNLELESKHEAAQAYVDAAHCYKKTNVKEAISCLKEAVNMFCDIGRLSMAAKYYKEIAELYESEQNTEQAIDYYEKAADFFQNEDISTSANQCKQKVAQFAAQIE
;
A
#
# COMPACT_ATOMS: atom_id res chain seq x y z
N MET A 1 18.72 -17.03 -6.08
CA MET A 1 17.68 -16.61 -5.11
C MET A 1 18.26 -16.38 -3.72
N GLY A 2 19.11 -17.27 -3.18
CA GLY A 2 19.73 -17.07 -1.85
C GLY A 2 20.56 -15.78 -1.68
N ASP A 3 21.30 -15.36 -2.71
CA ASP A 3 22.11 -14.12 -2.65
C ASP A 3 21.26 -12.85 -2.45
N GLN A 4 20.08 -12.76 -3.07
CA GLN A 4 19.20 -11.59 -2.90
C GLN A 4 18.54 -11.57 -1.52
N LEU A 5 18.17 -12.74 -0.98
CA LEU A 5 17.58 -12.84 0.35
C LEU A 5 18.58 -12.37 1.42
N ALA A 6 19.82 -12.87 1.37
CA ALA A 6 20.86 -12.49 2.32
C ALA A 6 21.22 -11.00 2.27
N ARG A 7 21.31 -10.42 1.05
CA ARG A 7 21.52 -8.98 0.87
C ARG A 7 20.37 -8.16 1.45
N GLY A 8 19.13 -8.61 1.24
CA GLY A 8 17.94 -7.98 1.82
C GLY A 8 18.02 -7.92 3.35
N GLU A 9 18.36 -9.06 3.99
CA GLU A 9 18.53 -9.15 5.45
C GLU A 9 19.66 -8.26 5.96
N GLU A 10 20.77 -8.17 5.22
CA GLU A 10 21.89 -7.29 5.58
C GLU A 10 21.49 -5.81 5.54
N PHE A 11 20.78 -5.37 4.49
CA PHE A 11 20.29 -4.00 4.38
C PHE A 11 19.26 -3.68 5.47
N GLU A 12 18.33 -4.59 5.74
CA GLU A 12 17.30 -4.42 6.78
C GLU A 12 17.94 -4.26 8.16
N GLN A 13 18.90 -5.13 8.51
CA GLN A 13 19.64 -5.01 9.78
C GLN A 13 20.42 -3.71 9.90
N LYS A 14 21.01 -3.21 8.80
CA LYS A 14 21.69 -1.92 8.78
C LYS A 14 20.71 -0.77 9.01
N ALA A 15 19.52 -0.81 8.42
CA ALA A 15 18.47 0.17 8.61
C ALA A 15 18.01 0.21 10.08
N GLU A 16 17.77 -0.94 10.69
CA GLU A 16 17.36 -1.04 12.11
C GLU A 16 18.44 -0.52 13.07
N LYS A 17 19.72 -0.79 12.76
CA LYS A 17 20.85 -0.20 13.52
C LYS A 17 20.92 1.32 13.38
N LYS A 18 20.57 1.87 12.22
CA LYS A 18 20.49 3.34 12.02
C LYS A 18 19.39 3.96 12.85
N LEU A 19 18.20 3.34 12.89
CA LEU A 19 17.07 3.82 13.68
C LEU A 19 17.32 3.79 15.20
N SER A 20 18.06 2.78 15.67
CA SER A 20 18.41 2.60 17.10
C SER A 20 19.66 3.38 17.55
N GLY A 21 20.42 3.95 16.60
CA GLY A 21 21.63 4.71 16.91
C GLY A 21 21.36 6.11 17.47
N TRP A 22 22.33 6.64 18.21
CA TRP A 22 22.33 8.03 18.70
C TRP A 22 22.71 8.98 17.56
N GLY A 23 21.76 9.31 16.69
CA GLY A 23 21.91 10.26 15.59
C GLY A 23 20.87 11.39 15.66
N LEU A 24 21.10 12.47 14.91
CA LEU A 24 20.12 13.55 14.73
C LEU A 24 18.81 12.95 14.20
N PHE A 25 17.68 13.29 14.83
CA PHE A 25 16.41 12.57 14.66
C PHE A 25 15.94 12.50 13.19
N GLY A 26 16.13 13.55 12.38
CA GLY A 26 15.75 13.52 10.95
C GLY A 26 16.68 12.67 10.07
N SER A 27 18.01 12.81 10.22
CA SER A 27 18.97 12.14 9.31
C SER A 27 18.97 10.62 9.44
N LYS A 28 18.61 10.08 10.62
CA LYS A 28 18.55 8.62 10.83
C LYS A 28 17.38 7.97 10.08
N HIS A 29 16.25 8.68 9.90
CA HIS A 29 15.10 8.14 9.20
C HIS A 29 15.32 8.15 7.69
N GLU A 30 16.02 9.16 7.16
CA GLU A 30 16.43 9.22 5.76
C GLU A 30 17.40 8.09 5.39
N ASP A 31 18.47 7.92 6.18
CA ASP A 31 19.43 6.81 6.01
C ASP A 31 18.73 5.44 6.10
N ALA A 32 17.80 5.28 7.05
CA ALA A 32 17.06 4.03 7.23
C ALA A 32 16.09 3.77 6.09
N ALA A 33 15.40 4.81 5.58
CA ALA A 33 14.50 4.70 4.44
C ALA A 33 15.23 4.17 3.20
N GLU A 34 16.39 4.75 2.85
CA GLU A 34 17.17 4.29 1.69
C GLU A 34 17.59 2.81 1.84
N LEU A 35 17.96 2.38 3.05
CA LEU A 35 18.35 1.00 3.32
C LEU A 35 17.15 0.05 3.29
N PHE A 36 15.99 0.45 3.82
CA PHE A 36 14.77 -0.35 3.75
C PHE A 36 14.26 -0.50 2.32
N ASP A 37 14.35 0.53 1.47
CA ASP A 37 14.00 0.41 0.05
C ASP A 37 14.89 -0.62 -0.67
N LYS A 38 16.21 -0.55 -0.46
CA LYS A 38 17.15 -1.55 -0.99
C LYS A 38 16.83 -2.97 -0.49
N ALA A 39 16.54 -3.11 0.81
CA ALA A 39 16.16 -4.37 1.42
C ALA A 39 14.87 -4.95 0.80
N ALA A 40 13.82 -4.15 0.72
CA ALA A 40 12.52 -4.54 0.18
C ALA A 40 12.63 -4.96 -1.29
N ASN A 41 13.41 -4.23 -2.09
CA ASN A 41 13.71 -4.59 -3.49
C ASN A 41 14.46 -5.93 -3.60
N CYS A 42 15.45 -6.18 -2.74
CA CYS A 42 16.13 -7.48 -2.66
C CYS A 42 15.16 -8.61 -2.30
N PHE A 43 14.28 -8.42 -1.31
CA PHE A 43 13.27 -9.41 -0.93
C PHE A 43 12.26 -9.68 -2.05
N LYS A 44 11.83 -8.63 -2.77
CA LYS A 44 10.96 -8.73 -3.94
C LYS A 44 11.61 -9.57 -5.05
N LEU A 45 12.89 -9.33 -5.37
CA LEU A 45 13.65 -10.13 -6.33
C LEU A 45 13.86 -11.58 -5.88
N ALA A 46 13.98 -11.80 -4.57
CA ALA A 46 14.02 -13.13 -3.97
C ALA A 46 12.64 -13.82 -3.90
N LYS A 47 11.56 -13.13 -4.31
CA LYS A 47 10.15 -13.56 -4.18
C LYS A 47 9.73 -13.84 -2.73
N SER A 48 10.42 -13.24 -1.76
CA SER A 48 10.04 -13.28 -0.36
C SER A 48 9.03 -12.16 -0.09
N TRP A 49 7.80 -12.37 -0.55
CA TRP A 49 6.76 -11.34 -0.59
C TRP A 49 6.38 -10.81 0.80
N ASP A 50 6.29 -11.68 1.81
CA ASP A 50 5.98 -11.26 3.18
C ASP A 50 7.07 -10.36 3.78
N LYS A 51 8.35 -10.72 3.55
CA LYS A 51 9.50 -9.90 3.99
C LYS A 51 9.55 -8.58 3.22
N ALA A 52 9.31 -8.61 1.91
CA ALA A 52 9.25 -7.38 1.12
C ALA A 52 8.14 -6.46 1.62
N GLY A 53 6.94 -7.00 1.85
CA GLY A 53 5.78 -6.27 2.38
C GLY A 53 6.09 -5.62 3.74
N SER A 54 6.61 -6.38 4.69
CA SER A 54 6.90 -5.85 6.03
C SER A 54 8.01 -4.80 6.00
N THR A 55 8.99 -4.96 5.11
CA THR A 55 10.08 -4.00 4.92
C THR A 55 9.58 -2.71 4.28
N TYR A 56 8.67 -2.79 3.30
CA TYR A 56 8.01 -1.60 2.74
C TYR A 56 7.15 -0.86 3.78
N VAL A 57 6.52 -1.56 4.72
CA VAL A 57 5.83 -0.90 5.86
C VAL A 57 6.83 -0.17 6.76
N LYS A 58 8.01 -0.76 7.04
CA LYS A 58 9.08 -0.07 7.78
C LYS A 58 9.58 1.17 7.04
N LEU A 59 9.74 1.09 5.72
CA LEU A 59 10.06 2.23 4.86
C LEU A 59 8.97 3.32 4.96
N ALA A 60 7.70 2.95 4.86
CA ALA A 60 6.59 3.88 4.96
C ALA A 60 6.59 4.63 6.29
N ASN A 61 6.84 3.93 7.41
CA ASN A 61 6.97 4.53 8.73
C ASN A 61 8.15 5.52 8.80
N CYS A 62 9.29 5.21 8.17
CA CYS A 62 10.40 6.17 8.10
C CYS A 62 10.00 7.44 7.32
N ASN A 63 9.28 7.29 6.21
CA ASN A 63 8.80 8.43 5.43
C ASN A 63 7.77 9.28 6.21
N LEU A 64 6.96 8.66 7.07
CA LEU A 64 6.06 9.41 7.98
C LEU A 64 6.83 10.25 9.00
N GLU A 65 7.89 9.70 9.60
CA GLU A 65 8.76 10.44 10.54
C GLU A 65 9.51 11.59 9.85
N LEU A 66 9.69 11.51 8.52
CA LEU A 66 10.24 12.57 7.67
C LEU A 66 9.17 13.55 7.17
N GLU A 67 7.90 13.38 7.57
CA GLU A 67 6.73 14.14 7.10
C GLU A 67 6.46 14.03 5.58
N SER A 68 7.06 13.03 4.92
CA SER A 68 6.95 12.73 3.50
C SER A 68 5.75 11.82 3.23
N LYS A 69 4.53 12.35 3.40
CA LYS A 69 3.27 11.58 3.28
C LYS A 69 3.08 10.93 1.90
N HIS A 70 3.54 11.55 0.82
CA HIS A 70 3.38 10.98 -0.52
C HIS A 70 4.21 9.71 -0.69
N GLU A 71 5.46 9.77 -0.23
CA GLU A 71 6.44 8.69 -0.25
C GLU A 71 6.03 7.57 0.71
N ALA A 72 5.48 7.92 1.88
CA ALA A 72 4.90 6.95 2.81
C ALA A 72 3.73 6.17 2.17
N ALA A 73 2.79 6.89 1.53
CA ALA A 73 1.65 6.27 0.86
C ALA A 73 2.09 5.34 -0.28
N GLN A 74 3.09 5.73 -1.09
CA GLN A 74 3.64 4.86 -2.13
C GLN A 74 4.29 3.60 -1.53
N ALA A 75 5.05 3.72 -0.45
CA ALA A 75 5.64 2.56 0.22
C ALA A 75 4.56 1.60 0.78
N TYR A 76 3.45 2.10 1.32
CA TYR A 76 2.30 1.26 1.69
C TYR A 76 1.65 0.55 0.50
N VAL A 77 1.56 1.21 -0.67
CA VAL A 77 1.07 0.58 -1.90
C VAL A 77 2.00 -0.56 -2.33
N ASP A 78 3.32 -0.33 -2.29
CA ASP A 78 4.29 -1.37 -2.63
C ASP A 78 4.26 -2.54 -1.65
N ALA A 79 4.06 -2.25 -0.35
CA ALA A 79 3.79 -3.27 0.66
C ALA A 79 2.56 -4.09 0.31
N ALA A 80 1.45 -3.42 -0.01
CA ALA A 80 0.21 -4.07 -0.38
C ALA A 80 0.38 -4.98 -1.60
N HIS A 81 1.02 -4.50 -2.67
CA HIS A 81 1.29 -5.30 -3.86
C HIS A 81 2.09 -6.57 -3.56
N CYS A 82 3.01 -6.53 -2.60
CA CYS A 82 3.71 -7.72 -2.12
C CYS A 82 2.74 -8.64 -1.36
N TYR A 83 1.98 -8.10 -0.40
CA TYR A 83 1.04 -8.88 0.41
C TYR A 83 -0.12 -9.48 -0.40
N LYS A 84 -0.52 -8.89 -1.54
CA LYS A 84 -1.51 -9.50 -2.45
C LYS A 84 -1.14 -10.92 -2.89
N LYS A 85 0.15 -11.30 -2.81
CA LYS A 85 0.64 -12.64 -3.14
C LYS A 85 0.59 -13.64 -1.98
N THR A 86 0.43 -13.18 -0.75
CA THR A 86 0.59 -14.01 0.46
C THR A 86 -0.52 -13.83 1.48
N ASN A 87 -1.01 -12.61 1.69
CA ASN A 87 -2.04 -12.25 2.65
C ASN A 87 -2.88 -11.05 2.16
N VAL A 88 -4.08 -11.34 1.66
CA VAL A 88 -5.00 -10.31 1.15
C VAL A 88 -5.44 -9.33 2.24
N LYS A 89 -5.60 -9.77 3.50
CA LYS A 89 -6.02 -8.90 4.60
C LYS A 89 -4.97 -7.82 4.92
N GLU A 90 -3.70 -8.20 4.95
CA GLU A 90 -2.60 -7.26 5.14
C GLU A 90 -2.47 -6.31 3.94
N ALA A 91 -2.69 -6.80 2.72
CA ALA A 91 -2.71 -5.96 1.53
C ALA A 91 -3.80 -4.88 1.59
N ILE A 92 -5.02 -5.27 2.00
CA ILE A 92 -6.13 -4.34 2.20
C ILE A 92 -5.79 -3.32 3.29
N SER A 93 -5.21 -3.75 4.41
CA SER A 93 -4.79 -2.86 5.49
C SER A 93 -3.81 -1.79 5.00
N CYS A 94 -2.75 -2.22 4.29
CA CYS A 94 -1.76 -1.31 3.71
C CYS A 94 -2.37 -0.33 2.70
N LEU A 95 -3.30 -0.78 1.83
CA LEU A 95 -3.98 0.11 0.89
C LEU A 95 -4.86 1.13 1.59
N LYS A 96 -5.52 0.78 2.71
CA LYS A 96 -6.31 1.72 3.50
C LYS A 96 -5.45 2.84 4.06
N GLU A 97 -4.28 2.51 4.62
CA GLU A 97 -3.31 3.51 5.08
C GLU A 97 -2.85 4.42 3.94
N ALA A 98 -2.50 3.86 2.78
CA ALA A 98 -2.12 4.64 1.60
C ALA A 98 -3.24 5.59 1.14
N VAL A 99 -4.48 5.11 1.09
CA VAL A 99 -5.65 5.92 0.70
C VAL A 99 -5.84 7.08 1.67
N ASN A 100 -5.81 6.84 2.98
CA ASN A 100 -5.93 7.90 3.98
C ASN A 100 -4.88 8.99 3.76
N MET A 101 -3.63 8.59 3.51
CA MET A 101 -2.55 9.54 3.23
C MET A 101 -2.74 10.30 1.92
N PHE A 102 -3.20 9.65 0.84
CA PHE A 102 -3.49 10.34 -0.43
C PHE A 102 -4.65 11.33 -0.28
N CYS A 103 -5.68 10.99 0.50
CA CYS A 103 -6.76 11.91 0.83
C CYS A 103 -6.24 13.13 1.60
N ASP A 104 -5.41 12.92 2.63
CA ASP A 104 -4.82 13.99 3.44
C ASP A 104 -4.04 15.01 2.61
N ILE A 105 -3.32 14.55 1.58
CA ILE A 105 -2.52 15.42 0.71
C ILE A 105 -3.28 15.87 -0.54
N GLY A 106 -4.58 15.63 -0.63
CA GLY A 106 -5.46 16.08 -1.72
C GLY A 106 -5.27 15.33 -3.05
N ARG A 107 -4.65 14.15 -3.06
CA ARG A 107 -4.45 13.33 -4.27
C ARG A 107 -5.63 12.37 -4.48
N LEU A 108 -6.81 12.94 -4.67
CA LEU A 108 -8.08 12.20 -4.72
C LEU A 108 -8.15 11.18 -5.87
N SER A 109 -7.61 11.51 -7.05
CA SER A 109 -7.46 10.54 -8.15
C SER A 109 -6.69 9.27 -7.76
N MET A 110 -5.64 9.39 -6.92
CA MET A 110 -4.88 8.23 -6.42
C MET A 110 -5.67 7.45 -5.38
N ALA A 111 -6.32 8.16 -4.43
CA ALA A 111 -7.20 7.55 -3.45
C ALA A 111 -8.33 6.73 -4.12
N ALA A 112 -8.98 7.28 -5.15
CA ALA A 112 -10.03 6.61 -5.93
C ALA A 112 -9.54 5.29 -6.53
N LYS A 113 -8.34 5.30 -7.13
CA LYS A 113 -7.72 4.11 -7.72
C LYS A 113 -7.50 3.03 -6.67
N TYR A 114 -6.99 3.37 -5.51
CA TYR A 114 -6.73 2.37 -4.47
C TYR A 114 -7.99 1.94 -3.72
N TYR A 115 -9.03 2.78 -3.62
CA TYR A 115 -10.36 2.33 -3.18
C TYR A 115 -10.92 1.25 -4.12
N LYS A 116 -10.81 1.46 -5.43
CA LYS A 116 -11.20 0.44 -6.41
C LYS A 116 -10.41 -0.85 -6.24
N GLU A 117 -9.09 -0.76 -6.02
CA GLU A 117 -8.25 -1.94 -5.80
C GLU A 117 -8.60 -2.69 -4.50
N ILE A 118 -8.94 -1.98 -3.42
CA ILE A 118 -9.47 -2.59 -2.19
C ILE A 118 -10.78 -3.33 -2.48
N ALA A 119 -11.68 -2.73 -3.28
CA ALA A 119 -12.95 -3.36 -3.66
C ALA A 119 -12.72 -4.65 -4.46
N GLU A 120 -11.78 -4.63 -5.41
CA GLU A 120 -11.38 -5.82 -6.19
C GLU A 120 -10.80 -6.93 -5.29
N LEU A 121 -10.07 -6.57 -4.23
CA LEU A 121 -9.58 -7.54 -3.24
C LEU A 121 -10.71 -8.16 -2.42
N TYR A 122 -11.67 -7.36 -1.95
CA TYR A 122 -12.85 -7.90 -1.27
C TYR A 122 -13.73 -8.76 -2.19
N GLU A 123 -13.86 -8.38 -3.46
CA GLU A 123 -14.49 -9.20 -4.49
C GLU A 123 -13.81 -10.56 -4.62
N SER A 124 -12.47 -10.60 -4.62
CA SER A 124 -11.71 -11.86 -4.70
C SER A 124 -11.86 -12.77 -3.48
N GLU A 125 -12.08 -12.18 -2.30
CA GLU A 125 -12.36 -12.89 -1.04
C GLU A 125 -13.85 -13.24 -0.88
N GLN A 126 -14.68 -13.00 -1.91
CA GLN A 126 -16.14 -13.20 -1.90
C GLN A 126 -16.87 -12.41 -0.80
N ASN A 127 -16.26 -11.33 -0.32
CA ASN A 127 -16.89 -10.41 0.62
C ASN A 127 -17.61 -9.30 -0.15
N THR A 128 -18.74 -9.67 -0.72
CA THR A 128 -19.53 -8.81 -1.61
C THR A 128 -20.00 -7.53 -0.94
N GLU A 129 -20.37 -7.58 0.35
CA GLU A 129 -20.81 -6.40 1.10
C GLU A 129 -19.71 -5.34 1.19
N GLN A 130 -18.49 -5.74 1.56
CA GLN A 130 -17.35 -4.82 1.61
C GLN A 130 -16.93 -4.38 0.21
N ALA A 131 -17.00 -5.26 -0.78
CA ALA A 131 -16.70 -4.89 -2.17
C ALA A 131 -17.62 -3.75 -2.65
N ILE A 132 -18.92 -3.81 -2.35
CA ILE A 132 -19.89 -2.75 -2.69
C ILE A 132 -19.48 -1.43 -2.04
N ASP A 133 -19.30 -1.38 -0.72
CA ASP A 133 -18.95 -0.14 0.01
C ASP A 133 -17.69 0.53 -0.56
N TYR A 134 -16.66 -0.26 -0.90
CA TYR A 134 -15.42 0.28 -1.47
C TYR A 134 -15.56 0.67 -2.95
N TYR A 135 -16.36 -0.03 -3.75
CA TYR A 135 -16.66 0.40 -5.12
C TYR A 135 -17.50 1.69 -5.16
N GLU A 136 -18.43 1.89 -4.22
CA GLU A 136 -19.19 3.14 -4.08
C GLU A 136 -18.26 4.31 -3.75
N LYS A 137 -17.40 4.15 -2.74
CA LYS A 137 -16.37 5.15 -2.40
C LYS A 137 -15.47 5.49 -3.58
N ALA A 138 -15.01 4.48 -4.32
CA ALA A 138 -14.20 4.69 -5.52
C ALA A 138 -14.99 5.48 -6.59
N ALA A 139 -16.26 5.12 -6.82
CA ALA A 139 -17.12 5.79 -7.79
C ALA A 139 -17.33 7.27 -7.46
N ASP A 140 -17.57 7.60 -6.18
CA ASP A 140 -17.78 8.97 -5.73
C ASP A 140 -16.52 9.82 -5.92
N PHE A 141 -15.36 9.28 -5.56
CA PHE A 141 -14.09 9.99 -5.77
C PHE A 141 -13.78 10.19 -7.26
N PHE A 142 -13.98 9.16 -8.09
CA PHE A 142 -13.79 9.32 -9.54
C PHE A 142 -14.78 10.31 -10.15
N GLN A 143 -16.01 10.38 -9.64
CA GLN A 143 -17.01 11.35 -10.10
C GLN A 143 -16.63 12.78 -9.73
N ASN A 144 -16.08 12.99 -8.53
CA ASN A 144 -15.61 14.30 -8.07
C ASN A 144 -14.40 14.80 -8.89
N GLU A 145 -13.57 13.89 -9.39
CA GLU A 145 -12.41 14.20 -10.25
C GLU A 145 -12.77 14.22 -11.76
N ASP A 146 -14.07 14.19 -12.12
CA ASP A 146 -14.60 14.12 -13.48
C ASP A 146 -14.13 12.90 -14.32
N ILE A 147 -13.66 11.84 -13.65
CA ILE A 147 -13.21 10.56 -14.26
C ILE A 147 -14.41 9.62 -14.45
N SER A 148 -15.33 10.04 -15.31
CA SER A 148 -16.63 9.38 -15.51
C SER A 148 -16.55 7.92 -15.94
N THR A 149 -15.56 7.52 -16.76
CA THR A 149 -15.41 6.12 -17.20
C THR A 149 -15.15 5.19 -16.02
N SER A 150 -14.19 5.55 -15.15
CA SER A 150 -13.86 4.74 -13.97
C SER A 150 -14.98 4.75 -12.94
N ALA A 151 -15.65 5.89 -12.76
CA ALA A 151 -16.84 5.97 -11.91
C ALA A 151 -17.95 5.02 -12.39
N ASN A 152 -18.24 5.01 -13.69
CA ASN A 152 -19.26 4.15 -14.27
C ASN A 152 -18.91 2.66 -14.16
N GLN A 153 -17.63 2.28 -14.32
CA GLN A 153 -17.18 0.91 -14.10
C GLN A 153 -17.43 0.46 -12.66
N CYS A 154 -17.16 1.33 -11.67
CA CYS A 154 -17.39 1.02 -10.26
C CYS A 154 -18.90 0.90 -9.98
N LYS A 155 -19.73 1.82 -10.49
CA LYS A 155 -21.20 1.77 -10.37
C LYS A 155 -21.81 0.51 -10.99
N GLN A 156 -21.28 0.05 -12.13
CA GLN A 156 -21.71 -1.21 -12.75
C GLN A 156 -21.42 -2.41 -11.84
N LYS A 157 -20.25 -2.45 -11.21
CA LYS A 157 -19.89 -3.48 -10.22
C LYS A 157 -20.82 -3.45 -9.01
N VAL A 158 -21.10 -2.26 -8.46
CA VAL A 158 -22.05 -2.08 -7.35
C VAL A 158 -23.43 -2.65 -7.72
N ALA A 159 -23.98 -2.25 -8.87
CA ALA A 159 -25.29 -2.73 -9.31
C ALA A 159 -25.32 -4.25 -9.53
N GLN A 160 -24.25 -4.81 -10.12
CA GLN A 160 -24.12 -6.25 -10.32
C GLN A 160 -24.15 -7.02 -8.99
N PHE A 161 -23.42 -6.53 -7.98
CA PHE A 161 -23.31 -7.20 -6.69
C PHE A 161 -24.54 -6.99 -5.80
N ALA A 162 -25.14 -5.80 -5.81
CA ALA A 162 -26.38 -5.53 -5.08
C ALA A 162 -27.51 -6.48 -5.55
N ALA A 163 -27.63 -6.71 -6.85
CA ALA A 163 -28.62 -7.62 -7.42
C ALA A 163 -28.39 -9.12 -7.08
N GLN A 164 -27.22 -9.49 -6.53
CA GLN A 164 -26.93 -10.86 -6.09
C GLN A 164 -27.21 -11.08 -4.59
N ILE A 165 -27.34 -9.99 -3.83
CA ILE A 165 -27.61 -10.02 -2.38
C ILE A 165 -29.12 -9.97 -2.10
N GLU A 166 -29.91 -9.38 -3.01
CA GLU A 166 -31.39 -9.45 -3.03
C GLU A 166 -31.91 -10.86 -3.35
#